data_AF-A0A8S1X9P2-F1
#
_entry.id   AF-A0A8S1X9P2-F1
#
_cell.length_a   1.000
_cell.length_b   1.000
_cell.length_c   1.000
_cell.angle_alpha   90.00
_cell.angle_beta   90.00
_cell.angle_gamma   90.00
#
_symmetry.space_group_name_H-M   'P 1'
#
loop_
_entity.id
_entity.type
_entity.pdbx_description
1 polymer ?
#
loop_
_entity_poly.entity_id
_entity_poly.type
_entity_poly.pdbx_seq_one_letter_code
_entity_poly.pdbx_strand_id
1 'polypeptide(L)'
;MLPKLHQSSSVQSVRTSEDFSLNEVKRRQKQLELESQTVENRIKQLKKENEKLSKKVEMAEQLALDVYASRLAQKMKKEQKQHQLSMIDPTKYQQTQYERMHLKKMKQEVREMKHQDAQLMKNSIKFEIMRTNEEQIKIAQNLRLRATLKKEEEKLSQAMIQEKLFEKQQKVRLEQERERQKIIMENEKYEYSIKQLEAQELKLVEKLQATQQREQAVKEKLMAATRLAPEDFDRTYLGGQSIICDQEKQEQKQEEQKQEEQQEQKEQQQEGGQSGEGGQGTQTE
;
A
#
# COMPACT_ATOMS: atom_id res chain seq x y z
N MET A 1 -26.73 10.17 21.96
CA MET A 1 -26.18 11.11 20.94
C MET A 1 -25.69 10.26 19.79
N LEU A 2 -25.94 10.64 18.54
CA LEU A 2 -25.38 9.93 17.38
C LEU A 2 -23.86 10.16 17.31
N PRO A 3 -23.06 9.20 16.82
CA PRO A 3 -21.71 9.49 16.35
C PRO A 3 -21.80 10.56 15.26
N LYS A 4 -21.03 11.64 15.39
CA LYS A 4 -20.88 12.57 14.26
C LYS A 4 -20.16 11.81 13.15
N LEU A 5 -20.85 11.58 12.02
CA LEU A 5 -20.21 11.21 10.77
C LEU A 5 -19.17 12.28 10.46
N HIS A 6 -17.89 11.93 10.67
CA HIS A 6 -16.79 12.73 10.17
C HIS A 6 -16.76 12.47 8.68
N GLN A 7 -17.34 13.38 7.90
CA GLN A 7 -17.08 13.42 6.46
C GLN A 7 -15.56 13.41 6.28
N SER A 8 -15.04 12.40 5.59
CA SER A 8 -13.62 12.26 5.24
C SER A 8 -13.15 13.60 4.68
N SER A 9 -12.33 14.32 5.45
CA SER A 9 -12.16 15.78 5.30
C SER A 9 -11.65 16.09 3.90
N SER A 10 -12.49 16.73 3.07
CA SER A 10 -12.36 16.82 1.62
C SER A 10 -10.89 16.89 1.17
N VAL A 11 -10.35 15.73 0.81
CA VAL A 11 -9.00 15.64 0.26
C VAL A 11 -9.10 16.34 -1.08
N GLN A 12 -8.51 17.53 -1.15
CA GLN A 12 -8.60 18.38 -2.33
C GLN A 12 -8.22 17.54 -3.55
N SER A 13 -9.11 17.50 -4.53
CA SER A 13 -8.87 16.83 -5.80
C SER A 13 -7.82 17.61 -6.58
N VAL A 14 -6.54 17.44 -6.22
CA VAL A 14 -5.37 18.00 -6.90
C VAL A 14 -5.21 17.28 -8.24
N ARG A 15 -6.11 17.63 -9.17
CA ARG A 15 -6.01 17.33 -10.60
C ARG A 15 -5.05 18.32 -11.25
N THR A 16 -3.77 18.18 -10.91
CA THR A 16 -2.67 18.78 -11.67
C THR A 16 -1.65 17.69 -11.97
N SER A 17 -1.17 17.67 -13.21
CA SER A 17 -0.16 16.73 -13.70
C SER A 17 1.22 17.16 -13.23
N GLU A 18 1.46 17.08 -11.93
CA GLU A 18 2.77 17.29 -11.32
C GLU A 18 3.46 15.94 -11.15
N ASP A 19 4.75 15.87 -11.52
CA ASP A 19 5.56 14.67 -11.42
C ASP A 19 5.89 14.37 -9.94
N PHE A 20 4.91 13.80 -9.22
CA PHE A 20 5.08 13.37 -7.84
C PHE A 20 6.35 12.53 -7.68
N SER A 21 7.16 12.87 -6.69
CA SER A 21 8.35 12.12 -6.35
C SER A 21 7.98 10.69 -5.96
N LEU A 22 8.87 9.73 -6.20
CA LEU A 22 8.72 8.36 -5.67
C LEU A 22 8.47 8.36 -4.14
N ASN A 23 9.04 9.34 -3.42
CA ASN A 23 8.84 9.53 -1.98
C ASN A 23 7.47 10.14 -1.61
N GLU A 24 6.75 10.73 -2.56
CA GLU A 24 5.39 11.28 -2.38
C GLU A 24 4.36 10.22 -2.69
N VAL A 25 4.54 9.50 -3.80
CA VAL A 25 3.74 8.32 -4.16
C VAL A 25 3.79 7.26 -3.04
N LYS A 26 4.97 6.99 -2.45
CA LYS A 26 5.11 6.10 -1.27
C LYS A 26 4.50 6.67 0.02
N ARG A 27 4.47 8.00 0.20
CA ARG A 27 3.76 8.64 1.33
C ARG A 27 2.24 8.53 1.17
N ARG A 28 1.71 8.68 -0.05
CA ARG A 28 0.29 8.49 -0.38
C ARG A 28 -0.15 7.04 -0.18
N GLN A 29 0.66 6.06 -0.59
CA GLN A 29 0.38 4.63 -0.35
C GLN A 29 0.13 4.34 1.13
N LYS A 30 1.06 4.75 2.00
CA LYS A 30 0.92 4.58 3.45
C LYS A 30 -0.28 5.34 4.04
N GLN A 31 -0.65 6.49 3.48
CA GLN A 31 -1.85 7.21 3.90
C GLN A 31 -3.12 6.40 3.58
N LEU A 32 -3.20 5.83 2.37
CA LEU A 32 -4.32 5.03 1.91
C LEU A 32 -4.46 3.71 2.69
N GLU A 33 -3.36 3.05 3.04
CA GLU A 33 -3.36 1.89 3.95
C GLU A 33 -4.01 2.21 5.30
N LEU A 34 -3.63 3.34 5.91
CA LEU A 34 -4.18 3.81 7.19
C LEU A 34 -5.64 4.25 7.07
N GLU A 35 -6.01 4.87 5.95
CA GLU A 35 -7.38 5.31 5.65
C GLU A 35 -8.32 4.09 5.49
N SER A 36 -7.91 3.10 4.70
CA SER A 36 -8.61 1.81 4.54
C SER A 36 -8.81 1.09 5.89
N GLN A 37 -7.74 0.94 6.69
CA GLN A 37 -7.86 0.32 8.01
C GLN A 37 -8.74 1.13 8.98
N THR A 38 -8.83 2.45 8.80
CA THR A 38 -9.74 3.32 9.57
C THR A 38 -11.20 3.12 9.17
N VAL A 39 -11.50 2.93 7.88
CA VAL A 39 -12.86 2.56 7.43
C VAL A 39 -13.23 1.16 7.91
N GLU A 40 -12.34 0.16 7.77
CA GLU A 40 -12.57 -1.19 8.30
C GLU A 40 -12.90 -1.21 9.79
N ASN A 41 -12.19 -0.41 10.60
CA ASN A 41 -12.42 -0.35 12.03
C ASN A 41 -13.77 0.30 12.37
N ARG A 42 -14.20 1.30 11.61
CA ARG A 42 -15.56 1.87 11.71
C ARG A 42 -16.63 0.85 11.33
N ILE A 43 -16.46 0.11 10.23
CA ILE A 43 -17.33 -1.02 9.84
C ILE A 43 -17.42 -2.08 10.95
N LYS A 44 -16.29 -2.47 11.53
CA LYS A 44 -16.23 -3.46 12.64
C LYS A 44 -16.92 -2.93 13.90
N GLN A 45 -16.85 -1.62 14.18
CA GLN A 45 -17.58 -0.98 15.26
C GLN A 45 -19.09 -0.96 14.99
N LEU A 46 -19.52 -0.50 13.80
CA LEU A 46 -20.94 -0.46 13.40
C LEU A 46 -21.58 -1.85 13.44
N LYS A 47 -20.91 -2.89 12.94
CA LYS A 47 -21.39 -4.28 13.03
C LYS A 47 -21.60 -4.70 14.50
N LYS A 48 -20.65 -4.41 15.39
CA LYS A 48 -20.76 -4.72 16.83
C LYS A 48 -21.80 -3.87 17.57
N GLU A 49 -22.01 -2.62 17.17
CA GLU A 49 -23.05 -1.77 17.75
C GLU A 49 -24.44 -2.22 17.30
N ASN A 50 -24.59 -2.53 16.01
CA ASN A 50 -25.83 -3.05 15.46
C ASN A 50 -26.16 -4.43 16.05
N GLU A 51 -25.22 -5.37 16.14
CA GLU A 51 -25.42 -6.67 16.79
C GLU A 51 -25.87 -6.52 18.27
N LYS A 52 -25.27 -5.59 19.02
CA LYS A 52 -25.70 -5.28 20.40
C LYS A 52 -27.09 -4.64 20.44
N LEU A 53 -27.49 -3.91 19.40
CA LEU A 53 -28.78 -3.24 19.32
C LEU A 53 -29.87 -4.20 18.85
N SER A 54 -29.64 -5.03 17.83
CA SER A 54 -30.49 -6.15 17.44
C SER A 54 -30.72 -7.07 18.62
N LYS A 55 -29.68 -7.47 19.36
CA LYS A 55 -29.84 -8.26 20.60
C LYS A 55 -30.63 -7.53 21.68
N LYS A 56 -30.57 -6.19 21.78
CA LYS A 56 -31.46 -5.41 22.66
C LYS A 56 -32.89 -5.33 22.15
N VAL A 57 -33.10 -5.26 20.83
CA VAL A 57 -34.41 -5.28 20.17
C VAL A 57 -35.05 -6.64 20.38
N GLU A 58 -34.36 -7.73 20.03
CA GLU A 58 -34.75 -9.11 20.31
C GLU A 58 -35.00 -9.33 21.80
N MET A 59 -34.11 -8.90 22.69
CA MET A 59 -34.35 -8.98 24.14
C MET A 59 -35.46 -8.05 24.64
N ALA A 60 -35.84 -6.98 23.94
CA ALA A 60 -36.92 -6.08 24.36
C ALA A 60 -38.27 -6.44 23.72
N GLU A 61 -38.27 -7.11 22.56
CA GLU A 61 -39.41 -7.80 21.96
C GLU A 61 -39.70 -9.06 22.76
N GLN A 62 -38.68 -9.88 23.01
CA GLN A 62 -38.78 -11.02 23.91
C GLN A 62 -39.05 -10.58 25.34
N LEU A 63 -38.59 -9.42 25.84
CA LEU A 63 -39.03 -8.88 27.14
C LEU A 63 -40.39 -8.16 27.09
N ALA A 64 -40.91 -7.74 25.94
CA ALA A 64 -42.31 -7.31 25.83
C ALA A 64 -43.23 -8.52 25.83
N LEU A 65 -42.89 -9.52 25.02
CA LEU A 65 -43.51 -10.84 24.97
C LEU A 65 -43.32 -11.61 26.27
N ASP A 66 -42.21 -11.46 27.01
CA ASP A 66 -41.95 -12.04 28.33
C ASP A 66 -42.31 -11.09 29.47
N VAL A 67 -42.70 -9.83 29.28
CA VAL A 67 -43.37 -9.07 30.36
C VAL A 67 -44.87 -9.32 30.27
N TYR A 68 -45.42 -9.42 29.07
CA TYR A 68 -46.69 -10.09 28.82
C TYR A 68 -46.63 -11.54 29.35
N ALA A 69 -45.66 -12.33 28.89
CA ALA A 69 -45.51 -13.74 29.23
C ALA A 69 -44.77 -14.02 30.54
N SER A 70 -44.37 -13.02 31.35
CA SER A 70 -43.94 -13.18 32.75
C SER A 70 -44.94 -12.55 33.73
N ARG A 71 -45.73 -11.56 33.30
CA ARG A 71 -47.11 -11.44 33.81
C ARG A 71 -47.92 -12.73 33.52
N LEU A 72 -47.50 -13.56 32.55
CA LEU A 72 -47.95 -14.94 32.35
C LEU A 72 -47.08 -16.02 33.05
N ALA A 73 -45.77 -15.81 33.25
CA ALA A 73 -44.79 -16.82 33.68
C ALA A 73 -43.75 -16.46 34.76
N GLN A 74 -43.68 -15.27 35.37
CA GLN A 74 -43.40 -15.14 36.81
C GLN A 74 -44.64 -15.53 37.63
N LYS A 75 -45.82 -15.43 37.01
CA LYS A 75 -47.00 -16.30 37.22
C LYS A 75 -46.70 -17.82 36.96
N MET A 76 -45.44 -18.21 36.63
CA MET A 76 -44.87 -19.58 36.51
C MET A 76 -43.40 -19.76 37.07
N LYS A 77 -42.28 -19.67 36.27
CA LYS A 77 -40.83 -20.02 36.52
C LYS A 77 -39.80 -18.84 36.50
N LYS A 78 -38.47 -19.07 36.73
CA LYS A 78 -37.36 -18.05 36.90
C LYS A 78 -35.90 -18.64 36.77
N GLU A 79 -34.98 -18.19 35.87
CA GLU A 79 -33.61 -18.78 35.64
C GLU A 79 -32.44 -17.84 35.07
N GLN A 80 -31.17 -18.36 34.95
CA GLN A 80 -29.97 -17.99 34.08
C GLN A 80 -28.80 -16.98 34.45
N LYS A 81 -27.55 -17.20 33.91
CA LYS A 81 -26.24 -16.41 34.09
C LYS A 81 -25.11 -16.62 32.99
N GLN A 82 -24.03 -15.78 32.88
CA GLN A 82 -22.87 -15.86 31.90
C GLN A 82 -21.49 -15.18 32.32
N HIS A 83 -20.36 -15.26 31.54
CA HIS A 83 -18.93 -14.90 31.96
C HIS A 83 -17.82 -14.71 30.82
N GLN A 84 -16.62 -14.09 31.11
CA GLN A 84 -15.26 -13.99 30.37
C GLN A 84 -15.12 -13.19 29.02
N LEU A 85 -13.96 -12.78 28.37
CA LEU A 85 -12.44 -12.67 28.48
C LEU A 85 -11.91 -11.58 27.42
N SER A 86 -10.67 -11.22 26.93
CA SER A 86 -9.15 -11.40 26.95
C SER A 86 -8.46 -10.18 26.17
N MET A 87 -7.21 -9.94 25.67
CA MET A 87 -5.78 -10.47 25.50
C MET A 87 -4.80 -9.33 24.94
N ILE A 88 -3.59 -9.61 24.33
CA ILE A 88 -2.70 -8.82 23.36
C ILE A 88 -1.56 -7.84 23.87
N ASP A 89 -0.41 -7.45 23.21
CA ASP A 89 0.70 -8.03 22.34
C ASP A 89 1.93 -7.02 22.02
N PRO A 90 3.11 -7.36 21.36
CA PRO A 90 4.47 -6.66 21.45
C PRO A 90 5.18 -5.95 20.19
N THR A 91 6.51 -5.59 20.24
CA THR A 91 7.30 -4.67 19.30
C THR A 91 8.78 -5.07 18.79
N LYS A 92 9.70 -4.16 18.27
CA LYS A 92 10.67 -4.33 17.08
C LYS A 92 12.17 -3.71 17.06
N TYR A 93 13.08 -4.03 16.05
CA TYR A 93 14.10 -3.20 15.21
C TYR A 93 15.60 -3.66 14.78
N GLN A 94 16.57 -2.81 14.22
CA GLN A 94 17.71 -3.11 13.20
C GLN A 94 19.19 -2.40 13.25
N GLN A 95 20.27 -2.82 12.44
CA GLN A 95 21.60 -2.17 11.86
C GLN A 95 23.09 -2.42 12.48
N THR A 96 24.40 -2.15 12.03
CA THR A 96 25.28 -1.35 10.99
C THR A 96 26.85 -1.80 10.79
N GLN A 97 27.87 -1.07 10.13
CA GLN A 97 29.37 -1.41 9.79
C GLN A 97 30.47 -0.20 9.72
N TYR A 98 31.78 -0.04 9.21
CA TYR A 98 32.87 -0.59 8.23
C TYR A 98 34.33 0.18 8.14
N GLU A 99 35.56 -0.31 7.62
CA GLU A 99 36.85 0.49 7.17
C GLU A 99 38.44 0.01 7.32
N ARG A 100 39.53 0.64 6.66
CA ARG A 100 41.07 0.32 6.49
C ARG A 100 42.06 1.57 6.14
N MET A 101 43.41 1.72 5.76
CA MET A 101 44.84 1.12 5.48
C MET A 101 46.00 2.27 5.25
N HIS A 102 47.37 2.33 4.95
CA HIS A 102 48.74 1.60 4.82
C HIS A 102 50.07 2.51 5.19
N LEU A 103 51.39 2.66 4.71
CA LEU A 103 52.40 2.41 3.56
C LEU A 103 54.02 2.47 3.88
N LYS A 104 55.05 2.80 2.99
CA LYS A 104 56.62 2.57 3.03
C LYS A 104 57.56 3.57 2.15
N LYS A 105 58.94 3.73 1.87
CA LYS A 105 60.41 3.19 2.02
C LYS A 105 61.64 4.09 1.39
N MET A 106 63.02 3.95 1.59
CA MET A 106 64.21 4.66 0.82
C MET A 106 65.78 4.21 0.96
N LYS A 107 66.84 4.70 0.18
CA LYS A 107 68.38 4.40 0.15
C LYS A 107 69.37 5.24 -0.85
N GLN A 108 70.75 5.08 -0.87
CA GLN A 108 71.83 4.98 -2.00
C GLN A 108 72.92 6.09 -2.49
N GLU A 109 74.11 5.70 -3.10
CA GLU A 109 75.48 6.36 -3.39
C GLU A 109 76.26 5.91 -4.75
N VAL A 110 77.54 6.16 -5.27
CA VAL A 110 78.67 7.21 -5.44
C VAL A 110 79.89 6.77 -6.43
N ARG A 111 80.82 7.62 -7.09
CA ARG A 111 82.00 7.26 -8.05
C ARG A 111 83.12 8.35 -8.49
N GLU A 112 84.38 8.06 -9.02
CA GLU A 112 85.22 8.84 -10.07
C GLU A 112 86.67 8.36 -10.62
N MET A 113 87.08 8.59 -11.92
CA MET A 113 88.46 8.46 -12.61
C MET A 113 88.54 9.12 -14.07
N LYS A 114 89.66 9.75 -14.58
CA LYS A 114 89.72 10.57 -15.87
C LYS A 114 91.12 10.88 -16.55
N HIS A 115 91.28 10.96 -17.92
CA HIS A 115 91.77 12.15 -18.72
C HIS A 115 92.27 11.94 -20.19
N GLN A 116 93.42 11.27 -20.48
CA GLN A 116 94.14 11.41 -21.78
C GLN A 116 93.40 10.87 -23.02
N ASP A 117 92.25 10.21 -22.81
CA ASP A 117 91.23 9.90 -23.82
C ASP A 117 90.93 11.09 -24.78
N ALA A 118 91.06 12.31 -24.27
CA ALA A 118 90.52 13.58 -24.77
C ALA A 118 90.68 13.95 -26.25
N GLN A 119 91.77 13.59 -26.95
CA GLN A 119 92.06 14.14 -28.28
C GLN A 119 91.51 13.31 -29.45
N LEU A 120 91.61 11.97 -29.37
CA LEU A 120 90.88 11.08 -30.28
C LEU A 120 89.39 11.05 -29.93
N MET A 121 89.06 11.20 -28.64
CA MET A 121 87.74 11.69 -28.22
C MET A 121 87.33 12.89 -29.08
N LYS A 122 88.02 14.04 -29.10
CA LYS A 122 87.52 15.27 -29.76
C LYS A 122 86.87 15.11 -31.15
N ASN A 123 87.41 14.28 -32.05
CA ASN A 123 86.78 14.02 -33.35
C ASN A 123 85.74 12.89 -33.32
N SER A 124 85.95 11.84 -32.51
CA SER A 124 84.91 10.84 -32.24
C SER A 124 83.68 11.51 -31.61
N ILE A 125 83.88 12.25 -30.51
CA ILE A 125 82.99 13.25 -29.90
C ILE A 125 82.33 14.17 -30.93
N LYS A 126 82.97 14.62 -32.02
CA LYS A 126 82.26 15.47 -33.00
C LYS A 126 81.21 14.67 -33.78
N PHE A 127 81.55 13.47 -34.24
CA PHE A 127 80.61 12.58 -34.93
C PHE A 127 79.56 12.01 -33.98
N GLU A 128 79.97 11.61 -32.77
CA GLU A 128 79.11 11.21 -31.66
C GLU A 128 78.21 12.36 -31.21
N ILE A 129 78.65 13.62 -31.19
CA ILE A 129 77.76 14.77 -30.91
C ILE A 129 76.72 14.89 -32.02
N MET A 130 77.06 14.73 -33.29
CA MET A 130 76.05 14.74 -34.36
C MET A 130 75.08 13.56 -34.23
N ARG A 131 75.59 12.33 -34.08
CA ARG A 131 74.80 11.11 -33.93
C ARG A 131 73.92 11.15 -32.67
N THR A 132 74.49 11.58 -31.55
CA THR A 132 73.81 11.75 -30.25
C THR A 132 72.82 12.93 -30.30
N ASN A 133 73.08 14.00 -31.06
CA ASN A 133 72.10 15.07 -31.26
C ASN A 133 70.92 14.58 -32.11
N GLU A 134 71.16 13.82 -33.19
CA GLU A 134 70.09 13.15 -33.93
C GLU A 134 69.32 12.14 -33.07
N GLU A 135 70.01 11.32 -32.28
CA GLU A 135 69.42 10.39 -31.30
C GLU A 135 68.61 11.16 -30.25
N GLN A 136 69.13 12.27 -29.70
CA GLN A 136 68.43 13.13 -28.75
C GLN A 136 67.20 13.81 -29.38
N ILE A 137 67.26 14.24 -30.64
CA ILE A 137 66.10 14.77 -31.39
C ILE A 137 65.06 13.68 -31.58
N LYS A 138 65.46 12.48 -32.01
CA LYS A 138 64.57 11.31 -32.18
C LYS A 138 63.95 10.88 -30.82
N ILE A 139 64.73 10.88 -29.74
CA ILE A 139 64.27 10.62 -28.37
C ILE A 139 63.31 11.71 -27.88
N ALA A 140 63.63 12.99 -28.08
CA ALA A 140 62.77 14.12 -27.69
C ALA A 140 61.45 14.12 -28.48
N GLN A 141 61.47 13.79 -29.77
CA GLN A 141 60.26 13.57 -30.57
C GLN A 141 59.46 12.37 -30.06
N ASN A 142 60.10 11.23 -29.76
CA ASN A 142 59.43 10.05 -29.22
C ASN A 142 58.82 10.31 -27.82
N LEU A 143 59.51 11.06 -26.95
CA LEU A 143 59.00 11.49 -25.66
C LEU A 143 57.81 12.45 -25.78
N ARG A 144 57.86 13.41 -26.73
CA ARG A 144 56.71 14.28 -27.05
C ARG A 144 55.52 13.47 -27.55
N LEU A 145 55.73 12.53 -28.48
CA LEU A 145 54.67 11.65 -28.99
C LEU A 145 54.06 10.78 -27.89
N ARG A 146 54.87 10.14 -27.03
CA ARG A 146 54.37 9.41 -25.85
C ARG A 146 53.57 10.30 -24.89
N ALA A 147 54.01 11.55 -24.69
CA ALA A 147 53.30 12.50 -23.84
C ALA A 147 51.98 12.99 -24.45
N THR A 148 51.87 13.07 -25.78
CA THR A 148 50.60 13.33 -26.48
C THR A 148 49.68 12.11 -26.39
N LEU A 149 50.15 10.92 -26.76
CA LEU A 149 49.38 9.67 -26.69
C LEU A 149 48.82 9.43 -25.28
N LYS A 150 49.64 9.59 -24.24
CA LYS A 150 49.18 9.44 -22.84
C LYS A 150 48.08 10.44 -22.47
N LYS A 151 48.12 11.67 -22.99
CA LYS A 151 47.04 12.66 -22.79
C LYS A 151 45.77 12.31 -23.55
N GLU A 152 45.87 11.60 -24.67
CA GLU A 152 44.72 11.13 -25.45
C GLU A 152 44.10 9.88 -24.82
N GLU A 153 44.92 8.95 -24.30
CA GLU A 153 44.50 7.84 -23.44
C GLU A 153 43.79 8.35 -22.17
N GLU A 154 44.35 9.36 -21.50
CA GLU A 154 43.73 10.00 -20.31
C GLU A 154 42.37 10.63 -20.64
N LYS A 155 42.26 11.36 -21.76
CA LYS A 155 40.97 11.92 -22.24
C LYS A 155 39.95 10.84 -22.57
N LEU A 156 40.35 9.80 -23.30
CA LEU A 156 39.47 8.69 -23.69
C LEU A 156 38.97 7.91 -22.45
N SER A 157 39.87 7.68 -21.49
CA SER A 157 39.53 7.10 -20.19
C SER A 157 38.52 7.96 -19.42
N GLN A 158 38.74 9.28 -19.37
CA GLN A 158 37.82 10.23 -18.74
C GLN A 158 36.44 10.24 -19.41
N ALA A 159 36.38 10.23 -20.74
CA ALA A 159 35.13 10.17 -21.49
C ALA A 159 34.35 8.86 -21.21
N MET A 160 35.02 7.71 -21.27
CA MET A 160 34.42 6.40 -20.95
C MET A 160 33.93 6.34 -19.49
N ILE A 161 34.60 7.00 -18.54
CA ILE A 161 34.14 7.10 -17.14
C ILE A 161 32.87 7.96 -17.05
N GLN A 162 32.81 9.09 -17.74
CA GLN A 162 31.63 9.95 -17.79
C GLN A 162 30.42 9.27 -18.42
N GLU A 163 30.63 8.57 -19.55
CA GLU A 163 29.62 7.76 -20.23
C GLU A 163 29.04 6.67 -19.31
N LYS A 164 29.91 5.91 -18.62
CA LYS A 164 29.49 4.87 -17.66
C LYS A 164 28.82 5.42 -16.39
N LEU A 165 29.07 6.68 -16.03
CA LEU A 165 28.32 7.37 -14.97
C LEU A 165 26.94 7.82 -15.47
N PHE A 166 26.85 8.36 -16.69
CA PHE A 166 25.58 8.74 -17.32
C PHE A 166 24.67 7.53 -17.53
N GLU A 167 25.18 6.41 -18.06
CA GLU A 167 24.44 5.14 -18.16
C GLU A 167 23.82 4.72 -16.81
N LYS A 168 24.61 4.77 -15.73
CA LYS A 168 24.15 4.40 -14.38
C LYS A 168 23.05 5.34 -13.89
N GLN A 169 23.18 6.64 -14.14
CA GLN A 169 22.15 7.62 -13.80
C GLN A 169 20.84 7.37 -14.57
N GLN A 170 20.90 7.04 -15.87
CA GLN A 170 19.69 6.71 -16.64
C GLN A 170 19.06 5.38 -16.19
N LYS A 171 19.87 4.36 -15.90
CA LYS A 171 19.37 3.07 -15.37
C LYS A 171 18.63 3.26 -14.04
N VAL A 172 19.23 3.98 -13.09
CA VAL A 172 18.60 4.32 -11.80
C VAL A 172 17.32 5.16 -11.99
N ARG A 173 17.32 6.13 -12.93
CA ARG A 173 16.11 6.91 -13.26
C ARG A 173 14.98 6.04 -13.78
N LEU A 174 15.27 5.11 -14.70
CA LEU A 174 14.27 4.20 -15.28
C LEU A 174 13.72 3.21 -14.24
N GLU A 175 14.57 2.72 -13.34
CA GLU A 175 14.15 1.88 -12.21
C GLU A 175 13.25 2.62 -11.23
N GLN A 176 13.61 3.86 -10.87
CA GLN A 176 12.78 4.73 -10.02
C GLN A 176 11.43 5.06 -10.66
N GLU A 177 11.41 5.32 -11.97
CA GLU A 177 10.18 5.61 -12.72
C GLU A 177 9.25 4.40 -12.79
N ARG A 178 9.80 3.20 -13.05
CA ARG A 178 9.03 1.96 -13.10
C ARG A 178 8.42 1.60 -11.74
N GLU A 179 9.18 1.78 -10.66
CA GLU A 179 8.70 1.63 -9.28
C GLU A 179 7.62 2.69 -8.95
N ARG A 180 7.79 3.94 -9.40
CA ARG A 180 6.80 5.01 -9.23
C ARG A 180 5.46 4.63 -9.86
N GLN A 181 5.47 4.22 -11.13
CA GLN A 181 4.27 3.82 -11.88
C GLN A 181 3.58 2.60 -11.24
N LYS A 182 4.36 1.60 -10.78
CA LYS A 182 3.82 0.45 -10.04
C LYS A 182 3.01 0.87 -8.82
N ILE A 183 3.52 1.84 -8.04
CA ILE A 183 2.87 2.26 -6.80
C ILE A 183 1.69 3.20 -7.07
N ILE A 184 1.70 3.98 -8.16
CA ILE A 184 0.50 4.71 -8.61
C ILE A 184 -0.66 3.72 -8.85
N MET A 185 -0.42 2.63 -9.58
CA MET A 185 -1.45 1.59 -9.80
C MET A 185 -1.87 0.84 -8.52
N GLU A 186 -1.00 0.75 -7.51
CA GLU A 186 -1.35 0.20 -6.20
C GLU A 186 -2.21 1.19 -5.39
N ASN A 187 -1.89 2.49 -5.45
CA ASN A 187 -2.68 3.56 -4.82
C ASN A 187 -4.09 3.66 -5.41
N GLU A 188 -4.24 3.56 -6.73
CA GLU A 188 -5.55 3.53 -7.41
C GLU A 188 -6.42 2.36 -6.93
N LYS A 189 -5.84 1.18 -6.73
CA LYS A 189 -6.52 0.00 -6.17
C LYS A 189 -6.94 0.23 -4.72
N TYR A 190 -6.09 0.83 -3.89
CA TYR A 190 -6.45 1.20 -2.52
C TYR A 190 -7.58 2.24 -2.49
N GLU A 191 -7.53 3.29 -3.32
CA GLU A 191 -8.60 4.28 -3.39
C GLU A 191 -9.93 3.69 -3.86
N TYR A 192 -9.91 2.72 -4.78
CA TYR A 192 -11.11 1.98 -5.18
C TYR A 192 -11.64 1.09 -4.04
N SER A 193 -10.76 0.39 -3.33
CA SER A 193 -11.11 -0.43 -2.17
C SER A 193 -11.71 0.39 -1.01
N ILE A 194 -11.14 1.56 -0.71
CA ILE A 194 -11.67 2.50 0.29
C ILE A 194 -13.10 2.91 -0.06
N LYS A 195 -13.38 3.27 -1.32
CA LYS A 195 -14.72 3.65 -1.78
C LYS A 195 -15.73 2.50 -1.65
N GLN A 196 -15.32 1.25 -1.88
CA GLN A 196 -16.17 0.08 -1.62
C GLN A 196 -16.45 -0.11 -0.11
N LEU A 197 -15.45 0.12 0.75
CA LEU A 197 -15.61 0.04 2.20
C LEU A 197 -16.51 1.18 2.73
N GLU A 198 -16.33 2.43 2.29
CA GLU A 198 -17.19 3.56 2.67
C GLU A 198 -18.66 3.34 2.23
N ALA A 199 -18.88 2.72 1.06
CA ALA A 199 -20.21 2.29 0.63
C ALA A 199 -20.81 1.15 1.48
N GLN A 200 -19.99 0.26 2.04
CA GLN A 200 -20.43 -0.72 3.04
C GLN A 200 -20.71 -0.06 4.41
N GLU A 201 -19.92 0.94 4.80
CA GLU A 201 -20.11 1.72 6.03
C GLU A 201 -21.46 2.43 6.02
N LEU A 202 -21.81 3.11 4.92
CA LEU A 202 -23.11 3.77 4.72
C LEU A 202 -24.30 2.81 4.92
N LYS A 203 -24.31 1.66 4.22
CA LYS A 203 -25.36 0.63 4.37
C LYS A 203 -25.49 0.10 5.80
N LEU A 204 -24.39 0.05 6.56
CA LEU A 204 -24.40 -0.35 7.97
C LEU A 204 -24.89 0.76 8.90
N VAL A 205 -24.64 2.03 8.59
CA VAL A 205 -25.25 3.17 9.30
C VAL A 205 -26.76 3.21 9.07
N GLU A 206 -27.23 3.02 7.83
CA GLU A 206 -28.65 2.93 7.48
C GLU A 206 -29.34 1.79 8.25
N LYS A 207 -28.76 0.58 8.23
CA LYS A 207 -29.29 -0.58 8.98
C LYS A 207 -29.27 -0.37 10.50
N LEU A 208 -28.25 0.31 11.04
CA LEU A 208 -28.20 0.68 12.46
C LEU A 208 -29.31 1.70 12.80
N GLN A 209 -29.55 2.70 11.95
CA GLN A 209 -30.60 3.70 12.15
C GLN A 209 -32.01 3.08 12.12
N ALA A 210 -32.28 2.18 11.17
CA ALA A 210 -33.53 1.41 11.14
C ALA A 210 -33.70 0.55 12.42
N THR A 211 -32.62 -0.07 12.90
CA THR A 211 -32.62 -0.86 14.15
C THR A 211 -32.82 0.04 15.39
N GLN A 212 -32.35 1.29 15.38
CA GLN A 212 -32.65 2.29 16.43
C GLN A 212 -34.12 2.72 16.43
N GLN A 213 -34.76 2.86 15.25
CA GLN A 213 -36.19 3.13 15.15
C GLN A 213 -37.03 1.94 15.66
N ARG A 214 -36.65 0.70 15.31
CA ARG A 214 -37.26 -0.51 15.88
C ARG A 214 -37.07 -0.60 17.39
N GLU A 215 -35.89 -0.26 17.93
CA GLU A 215 -35.65 -0.20 19.38
C GLU A 215 -36.57 0.80 20.10
N GLN A 216 -36.93 1.91 19.47
CA GLN A 216 -37.89 2.88 20.00
C GLN A 216 -39.33 2.33 19.97
N ALA A 217 -39.79 1.83 18.83
CA ALA A 217 -41.12 1.22 18.69
C ALA A 217 -41.33 0.03 19.64
N VAL A 218 -40.28 -0.77 19.87
CA VAL A 218 -40.29 -1.90 20.81
C VAL A 218 -40.30 -1.42 22.27
N LYS A 219 -39.60 -0.34 22.62
CA LYS A 219 -39.72 0.29 23.95
C LYS A 219 -41.12 0.84 24.19
N GLU A 220 -41.77 1.40 23.18
CA GLU A 220 -43.17 1.81 23.25
C GLU A 220 -44.11 0.61 23.42
N LYS A 221 -43.91 -0.47 22.66
CA LYS A 221 -44.63 -1.74 22.84
C LYS A 221 -44.40 -2.36 24.24
N LEU A 222 -43.20 -2.26 24.81
CA LEU A 222 -42.88 -2.70 26.18
C LEU A 222 -43.56 -1.80 27.24
N MET A 223 -43.60 -0.49 27.02
CA MET A 223 -44.36 0.44 27.88
C MET A 223 -45.87 0.20 27.79
N ALA A 224 -46.39 -0.17 26.61
CA ALA A 224 -47.77 -0.57 26.45
C ALA A 224 -48.06 -1.91 27.17
N ALA A 225 -47.23 -2.94 26.99
CA ALA A 225 -47.35 -4.23 27.68
C ALA A 225 -47.26 -4.15 29.22
N THR A 226 -46.67 -3.07 29.75
CA THR A 226 -46.62 -2.79 31.19
C THR A 226 -47.76 -1.90 31.71
N ARG A 227 -48.33 -1.03 30.88
CA ARG A 227 -49.35 -0.03 31.30
C ARG A 227 -50.79 -0.38 30.90
N LEU A 228 -51.00 -1.02 29.75
CA LEU A 228 -52.32 -1.42 29.27
C LEU A 228 -52.78 -2.72 29.94
N ALA A 229 -54.08 -2.99 29.87
CA ALA A 229 -54.64 -4.31 30.09
C ALA A 229 -54.21 -5.26 28.96
N PRO A 230 -54.12 -6.59 29.19
CA PRO A 230 -53.76 -7.55 28.15
C PRO A 230 -54.65 -7.45 26.91
N GLU A 231 -55.96 -7.25 27.09
CA GLU A 231 -56.94 -7.20 26.02
C GLU A 231 -56.78 -5.95 25.12
N ASP A 232 -56.45 -4.80 25.70
CA ASP A 232 -56.15 -3.56 24.96
C ASP A 232 -54.80 -3.66 24.25
N PHE A 233 -53.80 -4.25 24.90
CA PHE A 233 -52.49 -4.50 24.31
C PHE A 233 -52.59 -5.45 23.10
N ASP A 234 -53.35 -6.54 23.26
CA ASP A 234 -53.66 -7.48 22.18
C ASP A 234 -54.34 -6.74 21.02
N ARG A 235 -55.38 -5.93 21.30
CA ARG A 235 -56.13 -5.19 20.27
C ARG A 235 -55.27 -4.20 19.48
N THR A 236 -54.30 -3.54 20.11
CA THR A 236 -53.42 -2.55 19.44
C THR A 236 -52.21 -3.18 18.75
N TYR A 237 -51.60 -4.24 19.31
CA TYR A 237 -50.28 -4.73 18.88
C TYR A 237 -50.22 -6.17 18.38
N LEU A 238 -51.33 -6.92 18.41
CA LEU A 238 -51.42 -8.32 17.97
C LEU A 238 -52.63 -8.56 17.04
N GLY A 239 -53.81 -8.04 17.40
CA GLY A 239 -55.10 -8.23 16.70
C GLY A 239 -55.21 -7.59 15.31
N GLY A 240 -54.17 -6.94 14.81
CA GLY A 240 -54.08 -6.41 13.44
C GLY A 240 -52.94 -7.02 12.59
N GLN A 241 -52.14 -7.95 13.12
CA GLN A 241 -50.86 -8.32 12.48
C GLN A 241 -50.96 -9.24 11.25
N SER A 242 -52.15 -9.71 10.87
CA SER A 242 -52.34 -10.68 9.76
C SER A 242 -52.08 -10.13 8.34
N ILE A 243 -51.61 -8.89 8.20
CA ILE A 243 -51.36 -8.23 6.90
C ILE A 243 -49.90 -7.75 6.76
N ILE A 244 -49.24 -7.38 7.86
CA ILE A 244 -47.92 -6.74 7.82
C ILE A 244 -46.77 -7.77 7.80
N CYS A 245 -46.91 -8.90 8.53
CA CYS A 245 -45.85 -9.92 8.59
C CYS A 245 -45.57 -10.62 7.26
N ASP A 246 -46.48 -10.56 6.29
CA ASP A 246 -46.25 -11.09 4.94
C ASP A 246 -45.49 -10.10 4.04
N GLN A 247 -45.56 -8.79 4.32
CA GLN A 247 -44.72 -7.80 3.64
C GLN A 247 -43.27 -7.88 4.11
N GLU A 248 -43.00 -7.93 5.43
CA GLU A 248 -41.63 -8.07 5.96
C GLU A 248 -40.94 -9.35 5.45
N LYS A 249 -41.70 -10.45 5.28
CA LYS A 249 -41.19 -11.69 4.67
C LYS A 249 -40.98 -11.62 3.15
N GLN A 250 -41.76 -10.80 2.43
CA GLN A 250 -41.50 -10.52 1.02
C GLN A 250 -40.25 -9.66 0.84
N GLU A 251 -40.04 -8.65 1.69
CA GLU A 251 -38.85 -7.80 1.63
C GLU A 251 -37.58 -8.58 1.96
N GLN A 252 -37.58 -9.44 2.99
CA GLN A 252 -36.45 -10.33 3.28
C GLN A 252 -36.14 -11.26 2.10
N LYS A 253 -37.15 -11.89 1.48
CA LYS A 253 -36.92 -12.72 0.29
C LYS A 253 -36.38 -11.93 -0.91
N GLN A 254 -36.80 -10.67 -1.09
CA GLN A 254 -36.25 -9.81 -2.15
C GLN A 254 -34.82 -9.33 -1.86
N GLU A 255 -34.42 -9.16 -0.59
CA GLU A 255 -33.01 -8.90 -0.24
C GLU A 255 -32.12 -10.14 -0.38
N GLU A 256 -32.64 -11.34 -0.10
CA GLU A 256 -31.92 -12.61 -0.31
C GLU A 256 -31.71 -12.87 -1.81
N GLN A 257 -32.76 -12.83 -2.62
CA GLN A 257 -32.65 -13.03 -4.08
C GLN A 257 -31.72 -12.00 -4.74
N LYS A 258 -31.74 -10.73 -4.32
CA LYS A 258 -30.80 -9.70 -4.84
C LYS A 258 -29.35 -9.87 -4.37
N GLN A 259 -29.10 -10.67 -3.33
CA GLN A 259 -27.75 -11.06 -2.92
C GLN A 259 -27.27 -12.28 -3.71
N GLU A 260 -28.14 -13.26 -3.99
CA GLU A 260 -27.84 -14.39 -4.87
C GLU A 260 -27.53 -13.92 -6.30
N GLU A 261 -28.37 -13.06 -6.90
CA GLU A 261 -28.11 -12.48 -8.24
C GLU A 261 -26.77 -11.70 -8.31
N GLN A 262 -26.38 -11.01 -7.24
CA GLN A 262 -25.09 -10.29 -7.17
C GLN A 262 -23.89 -11.20 -6.89
N GLN A 263 -24.12 -12.46 -6.51
CA GLN A 263 -23.08 -13.47 -6.30
C GLN A 263 -22.88 -14.29 -7.57
N GLU A 264 -23.94 -14.76 -8.24
CA GLU A 264 -23.85 -15.42 -9.55
C GLU A 264 -23.18 -14.52 -10.61
N GLN A 265 -23.52 -13.23 -10.66
CA GLN A 265 -22.88 -12.27 -11.59
C GLN A 265 -21.38 -12.06 -11.32
N LYS A 266 -20.88 -12.38 -10.11
CA LYS A 266 -19.44 -12.36 -9.80
C LYS A 266 -18.74 -13.65 -10.20
N GLU A 267 -19.39 -14.79 -10.01
CA GLU A 267 -18.84 -16.11 -10.36
C GLU A 267 -18.75 -16.27 -11.89
N GLN A 268 -19.77 -15.83 -12.64
CA GLN A 268 -19.72 -15.79 -14.11
C GLN A 268 -18.63 -14.87 -14.68
N GLN A 269 -18.22 -13.82 -13.95
CA GLN A 269 -17.08 -12.97 -14.33
C GLN A 269 -15.71 -13.58 -13.98
N GLN A 270 -15.64 -14.68 -13.22
CA GLN A 270 -14.40 -15.40 -12.95
C GLN A 270 -14.22 -16.63 -13.84
N GLU A 271 -15.28 -17.36 -14.19
CA GLU A 271 -15.18 -18.54 -15.08
C GLU A 271 -14.91 -18.18 -16.55
N GLY A 272 -15.26 -16.98 -17.02
CA GLY A 272 -14.96 -16.52 -18.38
C GLY A 272 -13.47 -16.32 -18.72
N GLY A 273 -12.56 -16.66 -17.80
CA GLY A 273 -11.12 -16.38 -17.91
C GLY A 273 -10.23 -17.50 -18.47
N GLN A 274 -10.73 -18.68 -18.85
CA GLN A 274 -9.85 -19.84 -19.11
C GLN A 274 -10.25 -20.81 -20.25
N SER A 275 -10.29 -20.32 -21.50
CA SER A 275 -10.16 -21.16 -22.71
C SER A 275 -9.82 -20.30 -23.93
N GLY A 276 -8.92 -20.67 -24.85
CA GLY A 276 -8.06 -21.86 -24.93
C GLY A 276 -6.95 -21.68 -26.00
N GLU A 277 -6.11 -22.69 -26.20
CA GLU A 277 -4.97 -22.65 -27.14
C GLU A 277 -5.36 -22.94 -28.61
N GLY A 278 -4.57 -22.40 -29.55
CA GLY A 278 -4.63 -22.68 -30.99
C GLY A 278 -5.11 -21.49 -31.85
N GLY A 279 -4.67 -21.32 -33.10
CA GLY A 279 -3.59 -22.05 -33.80
C GLY A 279 -3.59 -21.82 -35.32
N GLN A 280 -2.47 -21.31 -35.86
CA GLN A 280 -2.18 -21.10 -37.30
C GLN A 280 -3.05 -20.07 -38.06
N GLY A 281 -2.52 -19.51 -39.16
CA GLY A 281 -3.23 -18.51 -39.97
C GLY A 281 -2.35 -17.57 -40.81
N THR A 282 -1.39 -18.10 -41.57
CA THR A 282 -0.49 -17.28 -42.41
C THR A 282 -1.17 -16.89 -43.73
N GLN A 283 -1.37 -15.60 -44.02
CA GLN A 283 -1.42 -15.03 -45.39
C GLN A 283 -1.63 -13.51 -45.43
N THR A 284 -0.69 -12.80 -46.07
CA THR A 284 -0.93 -11.61 -46.93
C THR A 284 0.22 -11.54 -47.94
N GLU A 285 -0.06 -11.03 -49.14
CA GLU A 285 0.91 -10.78 -50.22
C GLU A 285 1.71 -9.47 -50.01
#